data_AF-A0A917UFC5-F1
#
_entry.id   AF-A0A917UFC5-F1
#
_cell.length_a   1.000
_cell.length_b   1.000
_cell.length_c   1.000
_cell.angle_alpha   90.00
_cell.angle_beta   90.00
_cell.angle_gamma   90.00
#
_symmetry.space_group_name_H-M   'P 1'
#
loop_
_entity.id
_entity.type
_entity.pdbx_description
1 polymer ?
#
loop_
_entity_poly.entity_id
_entity_poly.type
_entity_poly.pdbx_seq_one_letter_code
_entity_poly.pdbx_strand_id
1 'polypeptide(L)'
;MAATYDFPSDLLAGQEELHQVRAELSALLKRLPWSVVPLDGFSDEGGWRKVERPASPGWTEDEQAEVEKLRRREHELAVFVSGHRFWAEVTAPDRTDARSRLKHTHETD
;
A
#
# COMPACT_ATOMS: atom_id res chain seq x y z
N MET A 1 -25.71 17.35 -2.16
CA MET A 1 -25.42 16.71 -3.46
C MET A 1 -23.98 16.24 -3.38
N ALA A 2 -23.73 14.93 -3.51
CA ALA A 2 -22.37 14.43 -3.52
C ALA A 2 -21.72 14.89 -4.84
N ALA A 3 -20.55 15.53 -4.80
CA ALA A 3 -19.85 15.98 -6.00
C ALA A 3 -19.38 14.78 -6.83
N THR A 4 -20.04 14.49 -7.95
CA THR A 4 -19.55 13.47 -8.89
C THR A 4 -18.37 14.06 -9.64
N TYR A 5 -17.21 13.39 -9.58
CA TYR A 5 -16.03 13.77 -10.34
C TYR A 5 -15.90 12.82 -11.53
N ASP A 6 -15.73 13.38 -12.73
CA ASP A 6 -15.45 12.61 -13.92
C ASP A 6 -13.94 12.33 -13.99
N PHE A 7 -13.49 11.31 -13.25
CA PHE A 7 -12.08 10.95 -13.22
C PHE A 7 -11.61 10.45 -14.60
N PRO A 8 -10.45 10.92 -15.08
CA PRO A 8 -9.82 10.37 -16.27
C PRO A 8 -9.56 8.87 -16.16
N SER A 9 -9.69 8.14 -17.28
CA SER A 9 -9.55 6.68 -17.31
C SER A 9 -8.15 6.20 -16.91
N ASP A 10 -7.10 6.97 -17.22
CA ASP A 10 -5.73 6.71 -16.80
C ASP A 10 -5.56 6.87 -15.28
N LEU A 11 -6.20 7.86 -14.67
CA LEU A 11 -6.23 8.03 -13.22
C LEU A 11 -6.98 6.89 -12.52
N LEU A 12 -8.12 6.45 -13.07
CA LEU A 12 -8.87 5.30 -12.55
C LEU A 12 -8.04 4.02 -12.64
N ALA A 13 -7.46 3.73 -13.81
CA ALA A 13 -6.61 2.56 -14.01
C ALA A 13 -5.39 2.57 -13.07
N GLY A 14 -4.74 3.73 -12.90
CA GLY A 14 -3.61 3.86 -11.98
C GLY A 14 -4.00 3.70 -10.51
N GLN A 15 -5.18 4.17 -10.11
CA GLN A 15 -5.71 3.97 -8.77
C GLN A 15 -6.02 2.48 -8.51
N GLU A 16 -6.67 1.82 -9.46
CA GLU A 16 -7.00 0.39 -9.38
C GLU A 16 -5.74 -0.47 -9.27
N GLU A 17 -4.76 -0.23 -10.13
CA GLU A 17 -3.48 -0.94 -10.07
C GLU A 17 -2.76 -0.69 -8.74
N LEU A 18 -2.83 0.53 -8.20
CA LEU A 18 -2.26 0.84 -6.88
C LEU A 18 -2.93 0.04 -5.77
N HIS A 19 -4.25 -0.16 -5.83
CA HIS A 19 -4.97 -1.01 -4.88
C HIS A 19 -4.55 -2.47 -4.98
N GLN A 20 -4.46 -3.00 -6.20
CA GLN A 20 -4.05 -4.39 -6.46
C GLN A 20 -2.63 -4.65 -5.96
N VAL A 21 -1.66 -3.79 -6.29
CA VAL A 21 -0.27 -3.92 -5.84
C VAL A 21 -0.16 -3.86 -4.31
N ARG A 22 -0.94 -3.00 -3.65
CA ARG A 22 -0.98 -2.95 -2.18
C ARG A 22 -1.59 -4.20 -1.56
N ALA A 23 -2.63 -4.76 -2.17
CA ALA A 23 -3.24 -6.00 -1.73
C ALA A 23 -2.25 -7.17 -1.86
N GLU A 24 -1.56 -7.26 -3.00
CA GLU A 24 -0.53 -8.28 -3.26
C GLU A 24 0.65 -8.15 -2.29
N LEU A 25 1.20 -6.94 -2.12
CA LEU A 25 2.28 -6.68 -1.16
C LEU A 25 1.86 -7.04 0.28
N SER A 26 0.64 -6.70 0.68
CA SER A 26 0.10 -7.05 2.00
C SER A 26 -0.02 -8.56 2.17
N ALA A 27 -0.50 -9.27 1.15
CA ALA A 27 -0.61 -10.74 1.17
C ALA A 27 0.76 -11.42 1.24
N LEU A 28 1.75 -10.95 0.47
CA LEU A 28 3.13 -11.41 0.52
C LEU A 28 3.73 -11.20 1.91
N LEU A 29 3.67 -9.98 2.45
CA LEU A 29 4.25 -9.66 3.76
C LEU A 29 3.61 -10.46 4.91
N LYS A 30 2.34 -10.87 4.80
CA LYS A 30 1.69 -11.75 5.79
C LYS A 30 2.20 -13.19 5.74
N ARG A 31 2.66 -13.65 4.56
CA ARG A 31 3.25 -14.98 4.35
C ARG A 31 4.69 -15.05 4.85
N LEU A 32 5.44 -13.97 4.67
CA LEU A 32 6.87 -13.94 4.94
C LEU A 32 7.20 -14.03 6.44
N PRO A 33 8.41 -14.51 6.78
CA PRO A 33 8.92 -14.41 8.14
C PRO A 33 8.86 -12.96 8.66
N TRP A 34 8.62 -12.80 9.96
CA TRP A 34 8.41 -11.48 10.55
C TRP A 34 9.66 -10.58 10.51
N SER A 35 10.85 -11.16 10.32
CA SER A 35 12.11 -10.44 10.14
C SER A 35 12.65 -10.66 8.73
N VAL A 36 13.25 -9.61 8.17
CA VAL A 36 13.98 -9.66 6.88
C VAL A 36 15.32 -10.37 7.03
N VAL A 37 16.01 -10.18 8.15
CA VAL A 37 17.28 -10.85 8.45
C VAL A 37 17.06 -11.98 9.45
N PRO A 38 17.91 -13.01 9.49
CA PRO A 38 17.85 -14.02 10.54
C PRO A 38 17.91 -13.36 11.92
N LEU A 39 16.95 -13.69 12.79
CA LEU A 39 16.89 -13.21 14.16
C LEU A 39 16.50 -14.35 15.10
N ASP A 40 17.18 -14.43 16.23
CA ASP A 40 16.80 -15.35 17.30
C ASP A 40 15.43 -14.98 17.87
N GLY A 41 14.73 -15.99 18.36
CA GLY A 41 13.49 -15.79 19.09
C GLY A 41 13.77 -15.09 20.41
N PHE A 42 12.84 -14.25 20.87
CA PHE A 42 12.95 -13.60 22.16
C PHE A 42 11.63 -13.62 22.91
N SER A 43 11.73 -13.60 24.24
CA SER A 43 10.62 -13.41 25.16
C SER A 43 11.04 -12.36 26.18
N ASP A 44 10.31 -11.25 26.21
CA ASP A 44 10.48 -10.16 27.18
C ASP A 44 9.23 -10.06 28.06
N GLU A 45 9.43 -10.25 29.36
CA GLU A 45 8.39 -10.16 30.39
C GLU A 45 8.59 -8.95 31.32
N GLY A 46 9.59 -8.10 31.05
CA GLY A 46 9.96 -6.95 31.89
C GLY A 46 9.08 -5.70 31.71
N GLY A 47 8.24 -5.68 30.67
CA GLY A 47 7.32 -4.58 30.38
C GLY A 47 5.91 -4.74 30.94
N TRP A 48 5.02 -3.78 30.65
CA TRP A 48 3.60 -3.84 31.05
C TRP A 48 2.83 -5.02 30.41
N ARG A 49 3.36 -5.61 29.34
CA ARG A 49 2.84 -6.83 28.70
C ARG A 49 4.00 -7.70 28.23
N LYS A 50 3.82 -9.02 28.31
CA LYS A 50 4.72 -10.00 27.70
C LYS A 50 4.78 -9.78 26.19
N VAL A 51 5.99 -9.71 25.65
CA VAL A 51 6.25 -9.67 24.20
C VAL A 51 7.09 -10.89 23.84
N GLU A 52 6.58 -11.71 22.93
CA GLU A 52 7.27 -12.92 22.48
C GLU A 52 7.24 -13.00 20.96
N ARG A 53 8.37 -13.37 20.36
CA ARG A 53 8.52 -13.64 18.93
C ARG A 53 9.36 -14.91 18.73
N PRO A 54 8.92 -15.85 17.88
CA PRO A 54 9.72 -17.01 17.54
C PRO A 54 10.95 -16.60 16.72
N ALA A 55 11.95 -17.48 16.64
CA ALA A 55 13.09 -17.25 15.75
C ALA A 55 12.63 -17.08 14.30
N SER A 56 13.25 -16.14 13.59
CA SER A 56 12.97 -15.86 12.19
C SER A 56 14.19 -16.24 11.35
N PRO A 57 14.02 -17.02 10.28
CA PRO A 57 15.12 -17.35 9.37
C PRO A 57 15.54 -16.17 8.48
N GLY A 58 14.85 -15.03 8.52
CA GLY A 58 15.01 -13.98 7.52
C GLY A 58 14.28 -14.30 6.22
N TRP A 59 14.34 -13.39 5.26
CA TRP A 59 13.82 -13.58 3.91
C TRP A 59 14.92 -14.14 3.02
N THR A 60 14.52 -14.96 2.06
CA THR A 60 15.39 -15.34 0.94
C THR A 60 15.61 -14.15 0.01
N GLU A 61 16.63 -14.24 -0.84
CA GLU A 61 16.92 -13.20 -1.86
C GLU A 61 15.74 -13.02 -2.82
N ASP A 62 15.09 -14.12 -3.23
CA ASP A 62 13.93 -14.08 -4.12
C ASP A 62 12.72 -13.40 -3.47
N GLU A 63 12.44 -13.69 -2.20
CA GLU A 63 11.36 -13.04 -1.45
C GLU A 63 11.64 -11.54 -1.25
N GLN A 64 12.89 -11.18 -0.95
CA GLN A 64 13.29 -9.78 -0.84
C GLN A 64 13.13 -9.06 -2.18
N ALA A 65 13.53 -9.69 -3.29
CA ALA A 65 13.36 -9.13 -4.63
C ALA A 65 11.89 -8.99 -5.04
N GLU A 66 11.02 -9.94 -4.68
CA GLU A 66 9.56 -9.86 -4.90
C GLU A 66 8.96 -8.66 -4.16
N VAL A 67 9.31 -8.48 -2.88
CA VAL A 67 8.87 -7.33 -2.07
C VAL A 67 9.40 -6.02 -2.66
N GLU A 68 10.67 -5.94 -3.05
CA GLU A 68 11.25 -4.73 -3.63
C GLU A 68 10.58 -4.34 -4.94
N LYS A 69 10.31 -5.32 -5.82
CA LYS A 69 9.58 -5.11 -7.07
C LYS A 69 8.20 -4.50 -6.81
N LEU A 70 7.43 -5.08 -5.87
CA LEU A 70 6.10 -4.57 -5.53
C LEU A 70 6.16 -3.18 -4.89
N ARG A 71 7.10 -2.92 -3.98
CA ARG A 71 7.28 -1.59 -3.38
C ARG A 71 7.67 -0.53 -4.40
N ARG A 72 8.53 -0.87 -5.37
CA ARG A 72 8.89 0.04 -6.46
C ARG A 72 7.66 0.39 -7.29
N ARG A 73 6.86 -0.61 -7.66
CA ARG A 73 5.63 -0.40 -8.42
C ARG A 73 4.60 0.42 -7.64
N GLU A 74 4.42 0.12 -6.35
CA GLU A 74 3.56 0.89 -5.46
C GLU A 74 3.99 2.36 -5.44
N HIS A 75 5.30 2.63 -5.32
CA HIS A 75 5.83 3.99 -5.30
C HIS A 75 5.58 4.73 -6.60
N GLU A 76 5.86 4.12 -7.75
CA GLU A 76 5.58 4.69 -9.07
C GLU A 76 4.11 5.07 -9.23
N LEU A 77 3.20 4.16 -8.88
CA LEU A 77 1.76 4.38 -8.95
C LEU A 77 1.30 5.47 -7.95
N ALA A 78 1.86 5.49 -6.75
CA ALA A 78 1.56 6.53 -5.76
C ALA A 78 1.98 7.92 -6.26
N VAL A 79 3.14 8.04 -6.91
CA VAL A 79 3.61 9.29 -7.55
C VAL A 79 2.69 9.66 -8.72
N PHE A 80 2.39 8.71 -9.61
CA PHE A 80 1.50 8.93 -10.75
C PHE A 80 0.12 9.44 -10.31
N VAL A 81 -0.55 8.73 -9.39
CA VAL A 81 -1.87 9.09 -8.89
C VAL A 81 -1.82 10.44 -8.17
N SER A 82 -0.86 10.67 -7.27
CA SER A 82 -0.83 11.90 -6.46
C SER A 82 -0.43 13.15 -7.26
N GLY A 83 0.39 12.98 -8.30
CA GLY A 83 0.87 14.03 -9.20
C GLY A 83 0.07 14.17 -10.49
N HIS A 84 -1.05 13.48 -10.64
CA HIS A 84 -1.85 13.48 -11.87
C HIS A 84 -2.35 14.88 -12.26
N ARG A 85 -2.33 15.20 -13.56
CA ARG A 85 -2.73 16.51 -14.10
C ARG A 85 -4.15 16.94 -13.72
N PHE A 86 -5.05 15.96 -13.53
CA PHE A 86 -6.43 16.20 -13.10
C PHE A 86 -6.52 17.04 -11.82
N TRP A 87 -5.55 16.92 -10.91
CA TRP A 87 -5.57 17.69 -9.66
C TRP A 87 -5.37 19.19 -9.86
N ALA A 88 -4.90 19.64 -11.03
CA ALA A 88 -4.85 21.06 -11.39
C ALA A 88 -6.25 21.63 -11.70
N GLU A 89 -7.19 20.77 -12.09
CA GLU A 89 -8.57 21.15 -12.44
C GLU A 89 -9.49 21.17 -11.20
N VAL A 90 -9.09 20.48 -10.12
CA VAL A 90 -9.82 20.44 -8.85
C VAL A 90 -9.34 21.55 -7.91
N THR A 91 -10.28 22.30 -7.34
CA THR A 91 -9.98 23.35 -6.37
C THR A 91 -9.29 22.77 -5.13
N ALA A 92 -8.46 23.58 -4.46
CA ALA A 92 -7.74 23.11 -3.27
C ALA A 92 -8.68 22.59 -2.15
N PRO A 93 -9.83 23.24 -1.84
CA PRO A 93 -10.78 22.71 -0.86
C PRO A 93 -11.37 21.34 -1.23
N ASP A 94 -11.66 21.10 -2.52
CA ASP A 94 -12.35 19.87 -2.98
C ASP A 94 -11.38 18.69 -3.18
N ARG A 95 -10.08 18.96 -3.31
CA ARG A 95 -9.07 17.96 -3.67
C ARG A 95 -9.02 16.77 -2.70
N THR A 96 -9.25 17.00 -1.41
CA THR A 96 -9.27 15.91 -0.42
C THR A 96 -10.50 15.01 -0.57
N ASP A 97 -11.67 15.59 -0.82
CA ASP A 97 -12.90 14.82 -1.10
C ASP A 97 -12.75 14.03 -2.41
N ALA A 98 -12.27 14.66 -3.47
CA ALA A 98 -12.02 14.01 -4.76
C ALA A 98 -11.06 12.81 -4.64
N ARG A 99 -9.94 12.96 -3.90
CA ARG A 99 -9.00 11.86 -3.65
C ARG A 99 -9.61 10.72 -2.83
N SER A 100 -10.50 11.02 -1.90
CA SER A 100 -11.22 9.99 -1.14
C SER A 100 -12.16 9.21 -2.07
N ARG A 101 -12.95 9.91 -2.90
CA ARG A 101 -13.87 9.25 -3.85
C ARG A 101 -13.17 8.38 -4.89
N LEU A 102 -12.02 8.84 -5.39
CA LEU A 102 -11.20 8.07 -6.34
C LEU A 102 -10.90 6.65 -5.81
N LYS A 103 -10.62 6.50 -4.51
CA LYS A 103 -10.30 5.20 -3.87
C LYS A 103 -11.48 4.24 -3.81
N HIS A 104 -12.71 4.75 -3.85
CA HIS A 104 -13.95 3.96 -3.69
C HIS A 104 -14.69 3.76 -5.01
N THR A 105 -14.14 4.24 -6.13
CA THR A 105 -14.85 4.21 -7.42
C THR A 105 -15.13 2.77 -7.90
N HIS A 106 -14.30 1.80 -7.50
CA HIS A 106 -14.46 0.38 -7.86
C HIS A 106 -15.16 -0.47 -6.78
N GLU A 107 -15.53 0.11 -5.62
CA GLU A 107 -16.21 -0.62 -4.54
C GLU A 107 -17.74 -0.70 -4.73
N THR A 108 -18.27 -0.05 -5.77
CA THR A 108 -19.73 0.06 -6.00
C THR A 108 -20.27 -0.97 -7.01
N ASP A 109 -19.48 -1.98 -7.39
CA ASP A 109 -19.92 -3.13 -8.20
C ASP A 109 -20.20 -4.37 -7.34
#